data_AF-A0A090YUW0-F1
#
_entry.id   AF-A0A090YUW0-F1
#
_cell.length_a   1.000
_cell.length_b   1.000
_cell.length_c   1.000
_cell.angle_alpha   90.00
_cell.angle_beta   90.00
_cell.angle_gamma   90.00
#
_symmetry.space_group_name_H-M   'P 1'
#
loop_
_entity.id
_entity.type
_entity.pdbx_description
1 polymer ?
#
loop_
_entity_poly.entity_id
_entity_poly.type
_entity_poly.pdbx_seq_one_letter_code
_entity_poly.pdbx_strand_id
1 'polypeptide(L)' 'MIDRRAVLLANQGLMAGVNHIKMAFTIAEDIEFCAQIYYQTKSIGEPKLLPAEEMENLARKFEGYGQQ' A
#
# COMPACT_ATOMS: atom_id res chain seq x y z
N MET A 1 -9.00 -8.77 6.42
CA MET A 1 -8.85 -7.40 5.90
C MET A 1 -10.17 -7.02 5.28
N ILE A 2 -10.88 -6.06 5.84
CA ILE A 2 -12.17 -5.60 5.29
C ILE A 2 -11.83 -4.44 4.35
N ASP A 3 -12.24 -4.57 3.09
CA ASP A 3 -12.03 -3.56 2.03
C ASP A 3 -10.58 -3.12 1.80
N ARG A 4 -9.60 -3.97 2.14
CA ARG A 4 -8.15 -3.72 1.96
C ARG A 4 -7.43 -5.00 1.54
N ARG A 5 -6.30 -4.83 0.85
CA ARG A 5 -5.43 -5.93 0.38
C ARG A 5 -4.16 -6.13 1.21
N ALA A 6 -3.93 -5.27 2.22
CA ALA A 6 -2.83 -5.38 3.16
C ALA A 6 -3.26 -4.92 4.56
N VAL A 7 -2.63 -5.48 5.61
CA VAL A 7 -2.82 -5.09 7.01
C VAL A 7 -1.53 -5.25 7.80
N LEU A 8 -1.26 -4.28 8.69
CA LEU A 8 -0.19 -4.37 9.67
C LEU A 8 -0.67 -5.11 10.92
N LEU A 9 0.14 -6.04 11.38
CA LEU A 9 -0.07 -6.83 12.59
C LEU A 9 0.83 -6.25 13.68
N ALA A 10 0.22 -5.69 14.74
CA ALA A 10 0.94 -5.01 15.80
C ALA A 10 2.04 -5.91 16.41
N ASN A 11 3.27 -5.42 16.39
CA ASN A 11 4.47 -6.12 16.87
C ASN A 11 4.81 -7.43 16.14
N GLN A 12 4.27 -7.64 14.94
CA GLN A 12 4.49 -8.86 14.16
C GLN A 12 4.97 -8.58 12.74
N GLY A 13 4.24 -7.79 11.95
CA GLY A 13 4.64 -7.52 10.56
C GLY A 13 3.48 -7.16 9.63
N LEU A 14 3.60 -7.55 8.37
CA LEU A 14 2.66 -7.24 7.29
C LEU A 14 2.00 -8.52 6.75
N MET A 15 0.69 -8.47 6.52
CA MET A 15 -0.03 -9.48 5.74
C MET A 15 -0.63 -8.82 4.50
N ALA A 16 -0.30 -9.33 3.31
CA ALA A 16 -0.86 -8.91 2.03
C ALA A 16 -1.60 -10.08 1.36
N GLY A 17 -2.69 -9.79 0.63
CA GLY A 17 -3.52 -10.82 0.03
C GLY A 17 -4.39 -10.31 -1.13
N VAL A 18 -4.40 -11.08 -2.20
CA VAL A 18 -5.21 -10.87 -3.42
C VAL A 18 -5.35 -12.22 -4.16
N ASN A 19 -6.11 -12.26 -5.25
CA ASN A 19 -6.40 -13.48 -6.02
C ASN A 19 -5.21 -14.07 -6.82
N HIS A 20 -4.02 -13.49 -6.78
CA HIS A 20 -2.83 -14.00 -7.49
C HIS A 20 -1.54 -13.73 -6.71
N ILE A 21 -0.69 -14.75 -6.52
CA ILE A 21 0.50 -14.69 -5.66
C ILE A 21 1.51 -13.62 -6.09
N LYS A 22 1.74 -13.44 -7.40
CA LYS A 22 2.63 -12.38 -7.93
C LYS A 22 2.17 -11.01 -7.46
N MET A 23 0.87 -10.73 -7.52
CA MET A 23 0.31 -9.45 -7.09
C MET A 23 0.30 -9.34 -5.56
N ALA A 24 0.09 -10.42 -4.81
CA ALA A 24 0.21 -10.42 -3.36
C ALA A 24 1.64 -10.04 -2.91
N PHE A 25 2.65 -10.56 -3.61
CA PHE A 25 4.05 -10.21 -3.39
C PHE A 25 4.32 -8.74 -3.72
N THR A 26 3.89 -8.26 -4.90
CA THR A 26 4.01 -6.85 -5.27
C THR A 26 3.37 -5.92 -4.23
N ILE A 27 2.17 -6.25 -3.75
CA ILE A 27 1.51 -5.46 -2.69
C ILE A 27 2.33 -5.48 -1.40
N ALA A 28 2.95 -6.61 -1.03
CA ALA A 28 3.79 -6.67 0.16
C ALA A 28 5.04 -5.78 0.02
N GLU A 29 5.72 -5.83 -1.13
CA GLU A 29 6.89 -5.01 -1.45
C GLU A 29 6.55 -3.51 -1.49
N ASP A 30 5.48 -3.13 -2.18
CA ASP A 30 5.05 -1.74 -2.30
C ASP A 30 4.63 -1.15 -0.94
N ILE A 31 3.92 -1.92 -0.10
CA ILE A 31 3.52 -1.45 1.23
C ILE A 31 4.73 -1.31 2.15
N GLU A 32 5.72 -2.20 2.08
CA GLU A 32 6.99 -2.03 2.81
C GLU A 32 7.70 -0.75 2.35
N PHE A 33 7.77 -0.51 1.04
CA PHE A 33 8.37 0.71 0.51
C PHE A 33 7.61 1.97 0.98
N CYS A 34 6.28 1.98 0.91
CA CYS A 34 5.46 3.06 1.46
C CYS A 34 5.71 3.28 2.95
N ALA A 35 5.83 2.21 3.75
CA ALA A 35 6.12 2.29 5.17
C ALA A 35 7.51 2.88 5.43
N GLN A 36 8.52 2.49 4.67
CA GLN A 36 9.87 3.06 4.73
C GLN A 36 9.85 4.57 4.45
N ILE A 37 9.18 5.00 3.38
CA ILE A 37 9.07 6.43 3.04
C ILE A 37 8.31 7.19 4.14
N TYR A 38 7.20 6.64 4.64
CA TYR A 38 6.43 7.26 5.71
C TYR A 38 7.26 7.39 7.00
N TYR A 39 7.97 6.34 7.39
CA TYR A 39 8.88 6.36 8.54
C TYR A 39 9.99 7.42 8.39
N GLN A 40 10.70 7.42 7.26
CA GLN A 40 11.81 8.34 7.02
C GLN A 40 11.34 9.80 7.00
N THR A 41 10.23 10.09 6.32
CA THR A 41 9.67 11.45 6.28
C THR A 41 9.17 11.90 7.64
N LYS A 42 8.50 11.03 8.40
CA LYS A 42 8.10 11.28 9.80
C LYS A 42 9.28 11.51 10.74
N SER A 43 10.45 10.98 10.42
CA SER A 43 11.66 11.17 11.22
C SER A 43 12.24 12.59 11.10
N ILE A 44 11.88 13.33 10.05
CA ILE A 44 12.41 14.67 9.76
C ILE A 44 11.31 15.76 9.65
N GLY A 45 10.04 15.40 9.84
CA GLY A 45 8.92 16.33 9.77
C GLY A 45 7.57 15.63 9.56
N GLU A 46 6.64 16.36 8.93
CA GLU A 46 5.31 15.82 8.60
C GLU A 46 5.20 15.59 7.08
N PRO A 47 4.95 14.34 6.61
CA PRO A 47 4.73 14.08 5.21
C PRO A 47 3.41 14.71 4.74
N LYS A 48 3.42 15.26 3.53
CA LYS A 48 2.20 15.72 2.87
C LYS A 48 1.47 14.51 2.28
N LEU A 49 0.29 14.21 2.82
CA LEU A 49 -0.53 13.09 2.36
C LEU A 49 -1.38 13.49 1.14
N LEU A 50 -1.66 12.52 0.27
CA LEU A 50 -2.64 12.70 -0.80
C LEU A 50 -4.06 12.78 -0.22
N PRO A 51 -4.93 13.63 -0.77
CA PRO A 51 -6.34 13.68 -0.36
C PRO A 51 -7.06 12.39 -0.76
N ALA A 52 -8.13 12.06 -0.01
CA ALA A 52 -8.90 10.84 -0.24
C ALA A 52 -9.43 10.71 -1.68
N GLU A 53 -9.88 11.82 -2.27
CA GLU A 53 -10.37 11.85 -3.66
C GLU A 53 -9.29 11.42 -4.67
N GLU A 54 -8.03 11.82 -4.47
CA GLU A 54 -6.94 11.40 -5.36
C GLU A 54 -6.59 9.93 -5.14
N MET A 55 -6.71 9.41 -3.91
CA MET A 55 -6.56 7.97 -3.66
C MET A 55 -7.64 7.14 -4.36
N GLU A 56 -8.88 7.64 -4.42
CA GLU A 56 -9.98 7.01 -5.19
C GLU A 56 -9.76 7.11 -6.71
N ASN A 57 -9.22 8.23 -7.20
CA ASN A 57 -8.81 8.38 -8.59
C ASN A 57 -7.71 7.38 -8.97
N LEU A 58 -6.69 7.23 -8.12
CA LEU A 58 -5.63 6.25 -8.32
C LEU A 58 -6.18 4.82 -8.29
N ALA A 59 -7.04 4.46 -7.33
CA ALA A 59 -7.65 3.14 -7.28
C ALA A 59 -8.32 2.75 -8.61
N ARG A 60 -9.05 3.68 -9.23
CA ARG A 60 -9.65 3.50 -10.57
C ARG A 60 -8.61 3.36 -11.68
N LYS A 61 -7.55 4.19 -11.68
CA LYS A 61 -6.47 4.10 -12.68
C LYS A 61 -5.69 2.78 -12.60
N PHE A 62 -5.63 2.16 -11.42
CA PHE A 62 -5.00 0.86 -11.23
C PHE A 62 -5.89 -0.32 -11.68
N GLU A 63 -7.17 -0.11 -12.01
CA GLU A 63 -8.01 -1.13 -12.64
C GLU A 63 -7.46 -1.43 -14.05
N GLY A 64 -6.77 -2.57 -14.18
CA GLY A 64 -6.12 -3.01 -15.43
C GLY A 64 -4.62 -2.73 -15.51
N TYR A 65 -4.04 -1.99 -14.56
CA TYR A 65 -2.59 -1.77 -14.50
C TYR A 65 -1.86 -3.05 -14.08
N GLY A 66 -0.81 -3.43 -14.83
CA GLY A 66 -0.03 -4.64 -14.55
C GLY A 66 -0.65 -5.96 -15.05
N GLN A 67 -1.75 -5.90 -15.83
CA GLN A 67 -2.27 -7.05 -16.58
C GLN A 67 -1.47 -7.22 -17.89
N GLN A 68 -0.39 -8.00 -17.83
CA GLN A 68 0.23 -8.68 -18.98
C GLN A 68 0.51 -10.12 -18.60
#